data_AF-A0A1S3DPB5-F1
#
_entry.id   AF-A0A1S3DPB5-F1
#
_cell.length_a   1.000
_cell.length_b   1.000
_cell.length_c   1.000
_cell.angle_alpha   90.00
_cell.angle_beta   90.00
_cell.angle_gamma   90.00
#
_symmetry.space_group_name_H-M   'P 1'
#
loop_
_entity.id
_entity.type
_entity.pdbx_description
1 polymer ?
#
loop_
_entity_poly.entity_id
_entity_poly.type
_entity_poly.pdbx_seq_one_letter_code
_entity_poly.pdbx_strand_id
1 'polypeptide(L)'
;MWILVCCYLRYIGQPEMGVGDKARPTIVRSSIDVACSCTVVEFLTEMGCRMDFEYISRGYMFRKGRMKILVSKIFKMSQGKPSDSGVEPISQSYLVELSILAPGGQDVIGEDMKAFAEQLKPLVQLEKIDYKRLPLSMAP
;
A
#
# COMPACT_ATOMS: atom_id res chain seq x y z
N MET A 1 -25.09 -13.90 9.53
CA MET A 1 -25.26 -12.64 8.79
C MET A 1 -23.95 -12.36 8.07
N TRP A 2 -23.83 -12.83 6.82
CA TRP A 2 -22.64 -12.61 6.01
C TRP A 2 -22.76 -11.21 5.42
N ILE A 3 -22.10 -10.22 6.03
CA ILE A 3 -21.85 -8.98 5.31
C ILE A 3 -20.87 -9.37 4.21
N LEU A 4 -21.38 -9.48 2.98
CA LEU A 4 -20.53 -9.57 1.80
C LEU A 4 -19.78 -8.24 1.72
N VAL A 5 -18.58 -8.20 2.28
CA VAL A 5 -17.72 -7.02 2.18
C VAL A 5 -17.22 -6.96 0.75
N CYS A 6 -17.85 -6.13 -0.08
CA CYS A 6 -17.47 -5.94 -1.47
C CYS A 6 -16.26 -5.01 -1.59
N CYS A 7 -16.12 -4.04 -0.69
CA CYS A 7 -15.08 -3.00 -0.76
C CYS A 7 -14.52 -2.67 0.63
N TYR A 8 -13.33 -2.06 0.63
CA TYR A 8 -12.74 -1.45 1.83
C TYR A 8 -12.32 -0.02 1.53
N LEU A 9 -12.68 0.90 2.42
CA LEU A 9 -12.15 2.26 2.45
C LEU A 9 -10.99 2.30 3.44
N ARG A 10 -9.84 2.79 2.97
CA ARG A 10 -8.59 2.84 3.75
C ARG A 10 -8.06 4.26 3.81
N TYR A 11 -7.92 4.79 5.02
CA TYR A 11 -7.17 6.02 5.26
C TYR A 11 -5.74 5.66 5.69
N ILE A 12 -4.76 6.30 5.05
CA ILE A 12 -3.33 6.19 5.40
C ILE A 12 -2.83 7.58 5.80
N GLY A 13 -2.43 7.71 7.06
CA GLY A 13 -1.88 8.95 7.61
C GLY A 13 -0.46 9.23 7.14
N GLN A 14 0.01 10.43 7.47
CA GLN A 14 1.40 10.82 7.22
C GLN A 14 2.37 9.88 7.98
N PRO A 15 3.56 9.60 7.40
CA PRO A 15 4.64 8.98 8.16
C PRO A 15 4.90 9.75 9.45
N GLU A 16 5.04 9.05 10.57
CA GLU A 16 5.41 9.68 11.83
C GLU A 16 6.80 10.32 11.69
N MET A 17 6.87 11.66 11.62
CA MET A 17 8.15 12.39 11.59
C MET A 17 8.51 12.85 13.00
N GLY A 18 9.36 12.10 13.68
CA GLY A 18 9.85 12.42 15.03
C GLY A 18 11.36 12.29 15.19
N VAL A 19 11.90 12.83 16.30
CA VAL A 19 13.31 12.66 16.71
C VAL A 19 13.55 11.16 16.93
N GLY A 20 14.28 10.51 16.02
CA GLY A 20 14.49 9.04 16.00
C GLY A 20 14.12 8.37 14.69
N ASP A 21 13.46 9.05 13.75
CA ASP A 21 13.00 8.43 12.51
C ASP A 21 14.13 7.92 11.59
N LYS A 22 15.31 8.58 11.60
CA LYS A 22 16.51 8.08 10.90
C LYS A 22 17.04 6.76 11.45
N ALA A 23 16.81 6.49 12.74
CA ALA A 23 17.25 5.26 13.38
C ALA A 23 16.21 4.13 13.23
N ARG A 24 14.93 4.47 13.00
CA ARG A 24 13.87 3.46 12.85
C ARG A 24 14.05 2.68 11.54
N PRO A 25 14.06 1.33 11.62
CA PRO A 25 14.29 0.48 10.45
C PRO A 25 13.13 0.47 9.44
N THR A 26 11.94 0.89 9.87
CA THR A 26 10.71 0.88 9.07
C THR A 26 10.00 2.23 9.07
N ILE A 27 9.02 2.38 8.19
CA ILE A 27 8.10 3.54 8.14
C ILE A 27 6.85 3.18 8.94
N VAL A 28 6.44 4.06 9.85
CA VAL A 28 5.24 3.90 10.68
C VAL A 28 4.20 4.94 10.27
N ARG A 29 2.94 4.50 10.12
CA ARG A 29 1.79 5.33 9.74
C ARG A 29 0.52 4.87 10.45
N SER A 30 -0.36 5.81 10.74
CA SER A 30 -1.74 5.50 11.09
C SER A 30 -2.47 4.92 9.88
N SER A 31 -3.16 3.79 10.08
CA SER A 31 -4.00 3.15 9.07
C SER A 31 -5.37 2.89 9.65
N ILE A 32 -6.42 3.28 8.96
CA ILE A 32 -7.81 3.01 9.34
C ILE A 32 -8.48 2.29 8.18
N ASP A 33 -9.02 1.11 8.44
CA ASP A 33 -9.71 0.27 7.47
C ASP A 33 -11.19 0.15 7.85
N VAL A 34 -12.07 0.44 6.90
CA VAL A 34 -13.53 0.32 7.07
C VAL A 34 -14.09 -0.55 5.95
N ALA A 35 -14.79 -1.61 6.30
CA ALA A 35 -15.55 -2.41 5.35
C ALA A 35 -16.76 -1.62 4.84
N CYS A 36 -17.00 -1.63 3.53
CA CYS A 36 -18.08 -0.87 2.91
C CYS A 36 -18.82 -1.66 1.82
N SER A 37 -20.00 -1.17 1.48
CA SER A 37 -20.78 -1.61 0.32
C SER A 37 -20.12 -1.15 -1.00
N CYS A 38 -20.61 -1.67 -2.11
CA CYS A 38 -20.19 -1.25 -3.45
C CYS A 38 -20.54 0.21 -3.80
N THR A 39 -21.38 0.88 -3.02
CA THR A 39 -21.81 2.28 -3.22
C THR A 39 -20.87 3.32 -2.60
N VAL A 40 -19.70 2.90 -2.08
CA VAL A 40 -18.76 3.80 -1.40
C VAL A 40 -18.27 4.95 -2.29
N VAL A 41 -18.12 4.72 -3.59
CA VAL A 41 -17.65 5.74 -4.55
C VAL A 41 -18.68 6.86 -4.72
N GLU A 42 -19.95 6.50 -4.82
CA GLU A 42 -21.07 7.44 -4.91
C GLU A 42 -21.15 8.30 -3.64
N PHE A 43 -21.11 7.64 -2.47
CA PHE A 43 -21.12 8.31 -1.18
C PHE A 43 -19.97 9.33 -1.04
N LEU A 44 -18.74 8.96 -1.41
CA LEU A 44 -17.60 9.88 -1.37
C LEU A 44 -17.77 11.06 -2.34
N THR A 45 -18.36 10.80 -3.51
CA THR A 45 -18.63 11.85 -4.51
C THR A 45 -19.67 12.85 -3.99
N GLU A 46 -20.73 12.37 -3.34
CA GLU A 46 -21.74 13.22 -2.70
C GLU A 46 -21.17 14.07 -1.54
N MET A 47 -20.17 13.56 -0.83
CA MET A 47 -19.43 14.34 0.17
C MET A 47 -18.45 15.36 -0.44
N GLY A 48 -18.35 15.42 -1.77
CA GLY A 48 -17.49 16.37 -2.48
C GLY A 48 -16.08 15.85 -2.79
N CYS A 49 -15.79 14.57 -2.54
CA CYS A 49 -14.53 13.97 -2.98
C CYS A 49 -14.51 13.79 -4.50
N ARG A 50 -13.33 13.90 -5.10
CA ARG A 50 -13.10 13.60 -6.51
C ARG A 50 -12.08 12.48 -6.62
N MET A 51 -12.32 11.54 -7.53
CA MET A 51 -11.35 10.49 -7.84
C MET A 51 -10.11 11.12 -8.48
N ASP A 52 -8.97 10.94 -7.83
CA ASP A 52 -7.69 11.47 -8.32
C ASP A 52 -7.06 10.50 -9.33
N PHE A 53 -6.92 9.23 -8.95
CA PHE A 53 -6.39 8.17 -9.81
C PHE A 53 -7.02 6.82 -9.50
N GLU A 54 -6.97 5.92 -10.49
CA GLU A 54 -7.44 4.55 -10.39
C GLU A 54 -6.40 3.60 -11.01
N TYR A 55 -6.16 2.46 -10.36
CA TYR A 55 -5.22 1.45 -10.82
C TYR A 55 -5.68 0.05 -10.42
N ILE A 56 -5.16 -0.95 -11.14
CA ILE A 56 -5.34 -2.36 -10.81
C ILE A 56 -4.01 -2.91 -10.31
N SER A 57 -4.03 -3.56 -9.14
CA SER A 57 -2.89 -4.32 -8.62
C SER A 57 -3.16 -5.82 -8.77
N ARG A 58 -2.27 -6.54 -9.45
CA ARG A 58 -2.34 -8.01 -9.58
C ARG A 58 -1.04 -8.62 -9.07
N GLY A 59 -1.15 -9.65 -8.25
CA GLY A 59 0.03 -10.23 -7.63
C GLY A 59 -0.25 -11.30 -6.59
N TYR A 60 0.77 -11.57 -5.79
CA TYR A 60 0.76 -12.59 -4.75
C TYR A 60 0.81 -11.94 -3.37
N MET A 61 0.12 -12.54 -2.41
CA MET A 61 0.18 -12.17 -1.00
C MET A 61 0.73 -13.35 -0.20
N PHE A 62 1.87 -13.14 0.46
CA PHE A 62 2.43 -14.09 1.41
C PHE A 62 2.21 -13.58 2.84
N ARG A 63 2.06 -14.52 3.77
CA ARG A 63 1.89 -14.20 5.19
C ARG A 63 2.87 -15.00 6.04
N LYS A 64 3.52 -14.34 6.99
CA LYS A 64 4.34 -14.94 8.05
C LYS A 64 3.91 -14.34 9.39
N GLY A 65 3.08 -15.05 10.14
CA GLY A 65 2.45 -14.50 11.35
C GLY A 65 1.65 -13.24 11.02
N ARG A 66 2.01 -12.10 11.63
CA ARG A 66 1.39 -10.78 11.38
C ARG A 66 1.99 -10.03 10.18
N MET A 67 3.08 -10.53 9.60
CA MET A 67 3.73 -9.94 8.42
C MET A 67 2.94 -10.28 7.16
N LYS A 68 2.65 -9.23 6.39
CA LYS A 68 2.06 -9.31 5.06
C LYS A 68 3.12 -8.89 4.05
N ILE A 69 3.38 -9.76 3.07
CA ILE A 69 4.28 -9.48 1.95
C ILE A 69 3.41 -9.46 0.70
N LEU A 70 3.45 -8.34 -0.03
CA LEU A 70 2.80 -8.19 -1.32
C LEU A 70 3.85 -8.15 -2.41
N VAL A 71 3.67 -8.96 -3.45
CA VAL A 71 4.45 -8.89 -4.68
C VAL A 71 3.48 -8.67 -5.82
N SER A 72 3.37 -7.43 -6.30
CA SER A 72 2.32 -7.06 -7.26
C SER A 72 2.83 -6.20 -8.41
N LYS A 73 2.23 -6.40 -9.59
CA LYS A 73 2.39 -5.53 -10.74
C LYS A 73 1.22 -4.55 -10.79
N ILE A 74 1.53 -3.28 -11.00
CA ILE A 74 0.55 -2.20 -11.05
C ILE A 74 0.22 -1.91 -12.51
N PHE A 75 -1.06 -1.82 -12.80
CA PHE A 75 -1.58 -1.54 -14.12
C PHE A 75 -2.45 -0.30 -14.11
N LYS A 76 -2.33 0.53 -15.15
CA LYS A 76 -3.16 1.73 -15.29
C LYS A 76 -4.54 1.34 -15.79
N MET A 77 -5.59 1.95 -15.24
CA MET A 77 -6.93 1.80 -15.78
C MET A 77 -7.08 2.72 -16.99
N SER A 78 -7.41 2.16 -18.15
CA SER A 78 -7.72 2.93 -19.36
C SER A 78 -9.11 3.55 -19.19
N GLN A 79 -9.17 4.88 -19.04
CA GLN A 79 -10.44 5.60 -19.14
C GLN A 79 -10.95 5.50 -20.58
N GLY A 80 -12.00 4.71 -20.81
CA GLY A 80 -12.82 4.82 -22.02
C GLY A 80 -12.71 3.73 -23.10
N LYS A 81 -12.18 2.53 -22.83
CA LYS A 81 -12.29 1.40 -23.77
C LYS A 81 -12.92 0.16 -23.13
N PRO A 82 -14.08 -0.31 -23.62
CA PRO A 82 -14.60 -1.61 -23.23
C PRO A 82 -13.89 -2.67 -24.07
N SER A 83 -12.83 -3.28 -23.56
CA SER A 83 -12.38 -4.59 -24.04
C SER A 83 -11.28 -5.18 -23.16
N ASP A 84 -11.37 -6.49 -23.04
CA ASP A 84 -10.58 -7.48 -22.34
C ASP A 84 -9.08 -7.54 -22.73
N SER A 85 -8.54 -6.48 -23.33
CA SER A 85 -7.25 -6.50 -24.05
C SER A 85 -6.26 -5.40 -23.67
N GLY A 86 -6.59 -4.50 -22.74
CA GLY A 86 -5.84 -3.24 -22.61
C GLY A 86 -5.56 -2.78 -21.18
N VAL A 87 -5.16 -3.68 -20.27
CA VAL A 87 -4.59 -3.23 -18.98
C VAL A 87 -3.08 -3.17 -19.13
N GLU A 88 -2.54 -1.97 -19.35
CA GLU A 88 -1.10 -1.78 -19.54
C GLU A 88 -0.39 -1.64 -18.19
N PRO A 89 0.69 -2.41 -17.96
CA PRO A 89 1.47 -2.29 -16.75
C PRO A 89 2.21 -0.95 -16.72
N ILE A 90 2.20 -0.27 -15.57
CA ILE A 90 2.90 1.02 -15.39
C ILE A 90 4.42 0.83 -15.50
N SER A 91 4.93 -0.33 -15.09
CA SER A 91 6.34 -0.68 -15.20
C SER A 91 6.51 -2.17 -15.48
N GLN A 92 7.72 -2.58 -15.90
CA GLN A 92 8.03 -4.00 -16.07
C GLN A 92 8.36 -4.71 -14.75
N SER A 93 8.67 -3.94 -13.71
CA SER A 93 9.05 -4.45 -12.39
C SER A 93 7.84 -4.82 -11.53
N TYR A 94 8.07 -5.65 -10.52
CA TYR A 94 7.11 -5.89 -9.45
C TYR A 94 7.38 -4.94 -8.30
N LEU A 95 6.30 -4.46 -7.67
CA LEU A 95 6.36 -3.77 -6.40
C LEU A 95 6.33 -4.82 -5.27
N VAL A 96 7.35 -4.81 -4.43
CA VAL A 96 7.39 -5.65 -3.23
C VAL A 96 7.19 -4.78 -2.00
N GLU A 97 6.15 -5.07 -1.23
CA GLU A 97 5.85 -4.39 0.03
C GLU A 97 5.87 -5.41 1.18
N LEU A 98 6.57 -5.07 2.27
CA LEU A 98 6.48 -5.76 3.55
C LEU A 98 5.81 -4.82 4.55
N SER A 99 4.66 -5.23 5.08
CA SER A 99 3.89 -4.42 6.03
C SER A 99 3.32 -5.27 7.17
N ILE A 100 3.11 -4.61 8.32
CA ILE A 100 2.46 -5.17 9.51
C ILE A 100 1.44 -4.14 10.00
N LEU A 101 0.24 -4.61 10.35
CA LEU A 101 -0.72 -3.83 11.13
C LEU A 101 -0.54 -4.19 12.61
N ALA A 102 -0.26 -3.18 13.43
CA ALA A 102 -0.07 -3.34 14.86
C ALA A 102 -0.57 -2.10 15.62
N PRO A 103 -0.93 -2.23 16.90
CA PRO A 103 -1.11 -1.09 17.80
C PRO A 103 0.18 -0.26 17.87
N GLY A 104 0.05 1.06 18.07
CA GLY A 104 1.20 1.97 18.16
C GLY A 104 2.14 1.67 19.34
N GLY A 105 3.38 2.13 19.26
CA GLY A 105 4.38 2.04 20.33
C GLY A 105 5.14 0.71 20.43
N GLN A 106 5.07 -0.16 19.42
CA GLN A 106 5.76 -1.46 19.41
C GLN A 106 7.03 -1.43 18.54
N ASP A 107 8.09 -0.78 19.01
CA ASP A 107 9.33 -0.58 18.24
C ASP A 107 10.03 -1.90 17.84
N VAL A 108 9.88 -2.96 18.64
CA VAL A 108 10.42 -4.31 18.37
C VAL A 108 9.96 -4.86 17.02
N ILE A 109 8.75 -4.50 16.58
CA ILE A 109 8.20 -4.93 15.29
C ILE A 109 9.08 -4.46 14.12
N GLY A 110 9.64 -3.25 14.23
CA GLY A 110 10.50 -2.71 13.18
C GLY A 110 11.78 -3.54 12.98
N GLU A 111 12.39 -3.99 14.08
CA GLU A 111 13.58 -4.84 14.04
C GLU A 111 13.26 -6.24 13.49
N ASP A 112 12.13 -6.83 13.88
CA ASP A 112 11.67 -8.12 13.32
C ASP A 112 11.44 -8.03 11.81
N MET A 113 10.83 -6.93 11.33
CA MET A 113 10.65 -6.68 9.90
C MET A 113 11.98 -6.58 9.17
N LYS A 114 12.95 -5.88 9.75
CA LYS A 114 14.30 -5.75 9.18
C LYS A 114 15.03 -7.09 9.14
N ALA A 115 15.01 -7.85 10.23
CA ALA A 115 15.62 -9.17 10.29
C ALA A 115 15.03 -10.12 9.24
N PHE A 116 13.71 -10.05 9.01
CA PHE A 116 13.06 -10.81 7.95
C PHE A 116 13.46 -10.31 6.55
N ALA A 117 13.54 -9.00 6.33
CA ALA A 117 14.00 -8.43 5.06
C ALA A 117 15.44 -8.85 4.71
N GLU A 118 16.34 -8.95 5.69
CA GLU A 118 17.70 -9.44 5.47
C GLU A 118 17.73 -10.91 5.02
N GLN A 119 16.82 -11.75 5.52
CA GLN A 119 16.71 -13.16 5.10
C GLN A 119 16.24 -13.32 3.64
N LEU A 120 15.63 -12.28 3.05
CA LEU A 120 15.20 -12.31 1.65
C LEU A 120 16.34 -12.00 0.67
N LYS A 121 17.51 -11.55 1.16
CA LYS A 121 18.67 -11.30 0.31
C LYS A 121 19.29 -12.62 -0.19
N PRO A 122 19.77 -12.67 -1.43
CA PRO A 122 19.82 -11.58 -2.41
C PRO A 122 18.56 -11.47 -3.29
N LEU A 123 17.56 -12.33 -3.10
CA LEU A 123 16.40 -12.44 -4.00
C LEU A 123 15.57 -11.15 -4.04
N VAL A 124 15.37 -10.51 -2.88
CA VAL A 124 14.69 -9.22 -2.78
C VAL A 124 15.46 -8.34 -1.80
N GLN A 125 15.80 -7.13 -2.24
CA GLN A 125 16.39 -6.10 -1.40
C GLN A 125 15.30 -5.10 -1.00
N LEU A 126 14.84 -5.19 0.25
CA LEU A 126 13.88 -4.27 0.82
C LEU A 126 14.61 -3.17 1.59
N GLU A 127 14.26 -1.92 1.30
CA GLU A 127 14.82 -0.76 1.97
C GLU A 127 13.73 0.18 2.47
N LYS A 128 14.06 0.94 3.52
CA LYS A 128 13.19 2.02 3.99
C LYS A 128 13.19 3.13 2.94
N ILE A 129 12.05 3.33 2.29
CA ILE A 129 11.88 4.38 1.27
C ILE A 129 11.90 5.77 1.92
N ASP A 130 12.82 6.63 1.48
CA ASP A 130 12.82 8.05 1.85
C ASP A 130 11.89 8.83 0.91
N TYR A 131 10.72 9.21 1.41
CA TYR A 131 9.70 9.94 0.64
C TYR A 131 10.18 11.31 0.15
N LYS A 132 11.23 11.90 0.75
CA LYS A 132 11.80 13.16 0.28
C LYS A 132 12.65 13.00 -0.97
N ARG A 133 13.10 11.77 -1.25
CA ARG A 133 13.94 11.44 -2.41
C ARG A 133 13.14 10.90 -3.58
N LEU A 134 11.86 10.58 -3.38
CA LEU A 134 10.97 10.29 -4.48
C LEU A 134 10.71 11.61 -5.23
N PRO A 135 10.96 11.67 -6.54
CA PRO A 135 10.57 12.84 -7.32
C PRO A 135 9.06 13.01 -7.19
N LEU A 136 8.62 14.07 -6.50
CA LEU A 136 7.25 14.56 -6.59
C LEU A 136 7.06 15.22 -7.96
N SER A 137 7.22 14.45 -9.05
CA SER A 137 6.83 14.92 -10.38
C SER A 137 5.37 14.56 -10.65
N MET A 138 4.48 15.01 -9.77
CA MET A 138 3.05 15.13 -10.07
C MET A 138 2.51 16.34 -9.28
N ALA A 139 3.04 17.51 -9.62
CA ALA A 139 2.23 18.72 -9.58
C ALA A 139 1.75 18.96 -11.03
N PRO A 140 0.49 19.40 -11.24
CA PRO A 140 -0.03 19.69 -12.57
C PRO A 140 0.79 20.77 -13.31
#